data_AF-H2BXI2-F1
#
_entry.id   AF-H2BXI2-F1
#
_cell.length_a   1.000
_cell.length_b   1.000
_cell.length_c   1.000
_cell.angle_alpha   90.00
_cell.angle_beta   90.00
_cell.angle_gamma   90.00
#
_symmetry.space_group_name_H-M   'P 1'
#
loop_
_entity.id
_entity.type
_entity.pdbx_description
1 polymer ?
#
loop_
_entity_poly.entity_id
_entity_poly.type
_entity_poly.pdbx_seq_one_letter_code
_entity_poly.pdbx_strand_id
1 'polypeptide(L)' 'MRYEIFSDLGGFLWWLTIKFGKTDLKKEHTPDKWARNLFFLIVLGLVIGFISVKFF' A
#
# COMPACT_ATOMS: atom_id res chain seq x y z
N MET A 1 -6.91 10.15 12.52
CA MET A 1 -7.10 8.89 13.25
C MET A 1 -8.26 7.99 12.80
N ARG A 2 -8.83 8.10 11.58
CA ARG A 2 -9.86 7.13 11.10
C ARG A 2 -9.40 6.22 9.95
N TYR A 3 -8.25 6.51 9.34
CA TYR A 3 -7.71 5.78 8.19
C TYR A 3 -6.25 5.36 8.36
N GLU A 4 -5.70 5.45 9.58
CA GLU A 4 -4.32 5.06 9.91
C GLU A 4 -4.06 3.60 9.53
N ILE A 5 -4.99 2.70 9.86
CA ILE A 5 -4.85 1.27 9.54
C ILE A 5 -4.70 1.05 8.04
N PHE A 6 -5.53 1.67 7.20
CA PHE A 6 -5.46 1.50 5.75
C PHE A 6 -4.21 2.14 5.14
N SER A 7 -3.77 3.27 5.69
CA SER A 7 -2.55 3.93 5.24
C SER A 7 -1.29 3.17 5.64
N ASP A 8 -1.28 2.57 6.83
CA ASP A 8 -0.20 1.71 7.32
C ASP A 8 -0.15 0.41 6.52
N LEU A 9 -1.29 -0.20 6.21
CA LEU A 9 -1.36 -1.39 5.37
C LEU A 9 -0.87 -1.10 3.95
N GLY A 10 -1.27 0.04 3.38
CA GLY A 10 -0.80 0.50 2.08
C GLY A 10 0.70 0.81 2.08
N GLY A 11 1.22 1.40 3.15
CA GLY A 11 2.63 1.71 3.35
C GLY A 11 3.48 0.45 3.52
N PHE A 12 2.97 -0.52 4.28
CA PHE A 12 3.57 -1.83 4.45
C PHE A 12 3.64 -2.59 3.13
N LEU A 13 2.54 -2.64 2.36
CA LEU A 13 2.51 -3.30 1.05
C LEU A 13 3.44 -2.59 0.05
N TRP A 14 3.45 -1.26 0.02
CA TRP A 14 4.38 -0.47 -0.80
C TRP A 14 5.84 -0.77 -0.44
N TRP A 15 6.14 -0.79 0.86
CA TRP A 15 7.47 -1.13 1.36
C TRP A 15 7.86 -2.55 0.95
N LEU A 16 6.98 -3.53 1.19
CA LEU A 16 7.24 -4.94 0.90
C LEU A 16 7.42 -5.22 -0.60
N THR A 17 6.70 -4.52 -1.47
CA THR A 17 6.76 -4.74 -2.93
C THR A 17 7.87 -3.95 -3.62
N ILE A 18 8.14 -2.71 -3.21
CA ILE A 18 9.00 -1.78 -3.99
C ILE A 18 10.25 -1.35 -3.21
N LYS A 19 10.17 -1.24 -1.89
CA LYS A 19 11.25 -0.68 -1.05
C LYS A 19 11.79 -1.65 0.01
N PHE A 20 11.57 -2.96 -0.17
CA PHE A 20 11.98 -3.95 0.80
C PHE A 20 13.50 -3.90 1.01
N GLY A 21 13.92 -3.62 2.24
CA GLY A 21 15.34 -3.42 2.60
C GLY A 21 15.99 -2.11 2.09
N LYS A 22 15.27 -1.24 1.37
CA LYS A 22 15.79 0.05 0.87
C LYS A 22 15.44 1.23 1.76
N THR A 23 14.33 1.17 2.50
CA THR A 23 13.91 2.22 3.43
C THR A 23 13.43 1.60 4.74
N ASP A 24 13.36 2.39 5.81
CA ASP A 24 12.72 1.95 7.05
C ASP A 24 11.21 1.99 6.91
N LEU A 25 10.51 0.96 7.38
CA LEU A 25 9.05 0.90 7.37
C LEU A 25 8.42 2.13 8.06
N LYS A 26 9.01 2.58 9.18
CA LYS A 26 8.58 3.79 9.90
C LYS A 26 8.62 5.05 9.05
N LYS A 27 9.58 5.16 8.12
CA LYS A 27 9.69 6.30 7.19
C LYS A 27 8.65 6.22 6.08
N GLU A 28 8.02 5.06 5.84
CA GLU A 28 6.95 4.91 4.85
C GLU A 28 5.55 5.12 5.45
N HIS A 29 5.41 5.11 6.78
CA HIS A 29 4.15 5.35 7.50
C HIS A 29 3.97 6.82 7.90
N THR A 30 4.83 7.72 7.41
CA THR A 30 4.75 9.14 7.74
C THR A 30 3.53 9.80 7.07
N PRO A 31 2.94 10.86 7.69
CA PRO A 31 1.70 11.46 7.21
C PRO A 31 1.79 12.05 5.80
N ASP A 32 2.98 12.51 5.39
CA ASP A 32 3.25 13.03 4.05
C ASP A 32 3.07 11.96 2.95
N LYS A 33 3.19 10.67 3.31
CA LYS A 33 3.07 9.54 2.39
C LYS A 33 1.72 8.86 2.45
N TRP A 34 0.81 9.29 3.31
CA TRP A 34 -0.49 8.64 3.50
C TRP A 34 -1.31 8.56 2.23
N ALA A 35 -1.34 9.66 1.44
CA ALA A 35 -2.07 9.70 0.18
C ALA A 35 -1.54 8.66 -0.82
N ARG A 36 -0.21 8.54 -0.93
CA ARG A 36 0.44 7.55 -1.80
C ARG A 36 0.14 6.12 -1.34
N ASN A 37 0.24 5.85 -0.03
CA ASN A 37 -0.01 4.53 0.52
C ASN A 37 -1.47 4.08 0.29
N LEU A 38 -2.43 4.99 0.50
CA LEU A 38 -3.83 4.72 0.26
C LEU A 38 -4.11 4.50 -1.24
N PHE A 39 -3.53 5.33 -2.11
CA PHE A 39 -3.63 5.17 -3.55
C PHE A 39 -3.06 3.82 -4.00
N PHE A 40 -1.89 3.43 -3.48
CA PHE A 40 -1.29 2.15 -3.77
C PHE A 40 -2.17 0.98 -3.34
N LEU A 41 -2.78 1.06 -2.15
CA LEU A 41 -3.72 0.04 -1.66
C LEU A 41 -4.90 -0.15 -2.62
N ILE A 42 -5.49 0.94 -3.11
CA ILE A 42 -6.61 0.92 -4.06
C ILE A 42 -6.19 0.29 -5.38
N VAL A 43 -5.05 0.73 -5.94
CA VAL A 43 -4.52 0.17 -7.18
C VAL A 43 -4.24 -1.32 -7.05
N LEU A 44 -3.62 -1.74 -5.95
CA LEU A 44 -3.34 -3.15 -5.68
C LEU A 44 -4.64 -3.97 -5.62
N GLY A 45 -5.67 -3.46 -4.94
CA GLY A 45 -6.99 -4.09 -4.88
C GLY A 45 -7.64 -4.24 -6.26
N LEU A 46 -7.55 -3.21 -7.12
CA LEU A 46 -8.05 -3.27 -8.49
C LEU A 46 -7.29 -4.28 -9.36
N VAL A 47 -5.97 -4.34 -9.23
CA VAL A 47 -5.14 -5.32 -9.95
C VAL A 47 -5.48 -6.74 -9.53
N ILE A 48 -5.57 -7.00 -8.22
CA ILE A 48 -5.97 -8.31 -7.70
C ILE A 48 -7.38 -8.68 -8.19
N GLY A 49 -8.33 -7.74 -8.11
CA GLY A 49 -9.70 -7.95 -8.60
C GLY A 49 -9.75 -8.27 -10.10
N PHE A 50 -8.97 -7.54 -10.91
CA PHE A 50 -8.88 -7.78 -12.35
C PHE A 50 -8.29 -9.15 -12.68
N ILE A 51 -7.22 -9.56 -11.99
CA ILE A 51 -6.62 -10.89 -12.14
C ILE A 51 -7.64 -11.96 -11.74
N SER A 52 -8.29 -11.81 -10.58
CA SER A 52 -9.30 -12.76 -10.13
C SER A 52 -10.45 -12.92 -11.11
N VAL A 53 -10.95 -11.85 -11.73
CA VAL A 53 -12.03 -11.93 -12.73
C VAL A 53 -11.58 -12.58 -14.04
N LYS A 54 -10.30 -12.41 -14.42
CA LYS A 54 -9.79 -12.91 -15.71
C LYS A 54 -9.35 -14.37 -15.66
N PHE A 55 -8.88 -14.85 -14.51
CA PHE A 55 -8.34 -16.20 -14.34
C PHE A 55 -9.32 -17.18 -13.67
N PHE A 56 -10.52 -16.72 -13.31
CA PHE A 56 -11.64 -17.52 -12.78
C PHE A 56 -12.76 -17.59 -13.83
#